data_AF-A0A924RHQ3-F1
#
_entry.id   AF-A0A924RHQ3-F1
#
_cell.length_a   1.000
_cell.length_b   1.000
_cell.length_c   1.000
_cell.angle_alpha   90.00
_cell.angle_beta   90.00
_cell.angle_gamma   90.00
#
_symmetry.space_group_name_H-M   'P 1'
#
loop_
_entity.id
_entity.type
_entity.pdbx_description
1 polymer ?
#
loop_
_entity_poly.entity_id
_entity_poly.type
_entity_poly.pdbx_seq_one_letter_code
_entity_poly.pdbx_strand_id
1 'polypeptide(L)'
;LFLAISLGFLVGVLVFAVSTWVGPAFGIDPALHADITAFLRAIAVGGPALGISVACNGLANGASRPRVTMVANLAAVVLLIPVAGALMYGRLGLPALGAFGSGLANTIVLWIQAVAMLTYVRFAPGFADLGWDRGRITPDFKVIGGLLRVGVPMSVSVLLEVGMFSTVGVMIGGLGTIAVASHQIVLNVAAVSFMVPLGLSVAITVRVGNAVGRKDNAGVRRAGMVGLGLALVTQFFSSGLMLLFPTTILGFYSDNAAVIQGGLALLAIAAVFQISDGIQVAASGALRGLKDTMVPMLVTAIAYWGAGMPLGWYLAFKLGFGAAGMWMGMVAGLSVAAVLLAGRFLHKSRRA
;
A
#
# COMPACT_ATOMS: atom_id res chain seq x y z
N LEU A 1 -14.59 5.37 -14.38
CA LEU A 1 -15.07 6.52 -13.59
C LEU A 1 -16.25 6.16 -12.69
N PHE A 2 -17.40 5.71 -13.22
CA PHE A 2 -18.56 5.31 -12.38
C PHE A 2 -18.23 4.34 -11.23
N LEU A 3 -17.50 3.27 -11.51
CA LEU A 3 -17.06 2.32 -10.48
C LEU A 3 -16.13 2.97 -9.44
N ALA A 4 -15.26 3.88 -9.87
CA ALA A 4 -14.30 4.55 -8.98
C ALA A 4 -14.97 5.59 -8.08
N ILE A 5 -15.97 6.31 -8.60
CA ILE A 5 -16.76 7.28 -7.82
C ILE A 5 -17.66 6.55 -6.84
N SER A 6 -18.32 5.46 -7.25
CA SER A 6 -19.16 4.65 -6.36
C SER A 6 -18.35 3.96 -5.26
N LEU A 7 -17.19 3.38 -5.59
CA LEU A 7 -16.28 2.83 -4.57
C LEU A 7 -15.70 3.91 -3.67
N GLY A 8 -15.27 5.05 -4.23
CA GLY A 8 -14.75 6.18 -3.45
C GLY A 8 -15.81 6.77 -2.51
N PHE A 9 -17.06 6.84 -2.95
CA PHE A 9 -18.19 7.23 -2.12
C PHE A 9 -18.46 6.21 -1.02
N LEU A 10 -18.45 4.91 -1.34
CA LEU A 10 -18.64 3.83 -0.38
C LEU A 10 -17.53 3.85 0.69
N VAL A 11 -16.27 4.09 0.31
CA VAL A 11 -15.16 4.29 1.24
C VAL A 11 -15.42 5.51 2.13
N GLY A 12 -15.85 6.64 1.56
CA GLY A 12 -16.21 7.83 2.34
C GLY A 12 -17.33 7.57 3.36
N VAL A 13 -18.38 6.84 2.96
CA VAL A 13 -19.48 6.43 3.85
C VAL A 13 -19.00 5.48 4.94
N LEU A 14 -18.14 4.52 4.61
CA LEU A 14 -17.57 3.60 5.60
C LEU A 14 -16.70 4.35 6.61
N VAL A 15 -15.84 5.27 6.16
CA VAL A 15 -15.00 6.09 7.06
C VAL A 15 -15.89 6.96 7.95
N PHE A 16 -16.97 7.53 7.41
CA PHE A 16 -17.93 8.31 8.18
C PHE A 16 -18.67 7.44 9.21
N ALA A 17 -19.10 6.24 8.82
CA ALA A 17 -19.74 5.29 9.73
C ALA A 17 -18.77 4.92 10.86
N VAL A 18 -17.55 4.50 10.52
CA VAL A 18 -16.50 4.13 11.47
C VAL A 18 -16.16 5.30 12.41
N SER A 19 -16.17 6.56 11.94
CA SER A 19 -15.94 7.73 12.81
C SER A 19 -16.93 7.83 13.98
N THR A 20 -18.15 7.29 13.81
CA THR A 20 -19.18 7.28 14.85
C THR A 20 -18.98 6.13 15.86
N TRP A 21 -18.33 5.04 15.43
CA TRP A 21 -18.09 3.83 16.25
C TRP A 21 -16.73 3.79 16.93
N VAL A 22 -15.75 4.56 16.46
CA VAL A 22 -14.37 4.54 16.97
C VAL A 22 -14.26 5.03 18.42
N GLY A 23 -15.05 6.01 18.83
CA GLY A 23 -15.02 6.54 20.20
C GLY A 23 -15.40 5.49 21.26
N PRO A 24 -16.59 4.88 21.19
CA PRO A 24 -17.06 3.95 22.24
C PRO A 24 -16.33 2.60 22.28
N ALA A 25 -15.82 2.11 21.14
CA ALA A 25 -15.36 0.73 21.01
C ALA A 25 -13.86 0.51 21.33
N PHE A 26 -13.02 1.54 21.25
CA PHE A 26 -11.56 1.41 21.36
C PHE A 26 -10.94 1.96 22.64
N GLY A 27 -11.74 2.46 23.59
CA GLY A 27 -11.23 2.93 24.90
C GLY A 27 -10.25 4.10 24.81
N ILE A 28 -10.32 4.90 23.74
CA ILE A 28 -9.46 6.07 23.52
C ILE A 28 -9.83 7.15 24.57
N ASP A 29 -8.88 8.01 24.94
CA ASP A 29 -9.13 9.15 25.84
C ASP A 29 -10.30 10.03 25.30
N PRO A 30 -11.33 10.35 26.11
CA PRO A 30 -12.45 11.19 25.71
C PRO A 30 -12.05 12.55 25.13
N ALA A 31 -10.89 13.10 25.53
CA ALA A 31 -10.37 14.36 24.99
C ALA A 31 -9.94 14.23 23.51
N LEU A 32 -9.46 13.05 23.10
CA LEU A 32 -9.01 12.76 21.73
C LEU A 32 -10.14 12.28 20.81
N HIS A 33 -11.28 11.84 21.37
CA HIS A 33 -12.43 11.38 20.57
C HIS A 33 -12.97 12.45 19.64
N ALA A 34 -13.10 13.69 20.15
CA ALA A 34 -13.61 14.81 19.37
C ALA A 34 -12.70 15.12 18.17
N ASP A 35 -11.39 15.14 18.39
CA ASP A 35 -10.39 15.42 17.36
C ASP A 35 -10.28 14.31 16.30
N ILE A 36 -10.28 13.04 16.72
CA ILE A 36 -10.26 11.90 15.81
C ILE A 36 -11.53 11.85 14.97
N THR A 37 -12.70 12.05 15.59
CA THR A 37 -13.99 12.06 14.88
C THR A 37 -14.05 13.21 13.87
N ALA A 38 -13.56 14.39 14.26
CA ALA A 38 -13.51 15.56 13.39
C ALA A 38 -12.57 15.32 12.19
N PHE A 39 -11.38 14.76 12.41
CA PHE A 39 -10.44 14.40 11.35
C PHE A 39 -11.02 13.37 10.37
N LEU A 40 -11.62 12.29 10.89
CA LEU A 40 -12.20 11.23 10.06
C LEU A 40 -13.38 11.75 9.23
N ARG A 41 -14.23 12.61 9.79
CA ARG A 41 -15.33 13.25 9.05
C ARG A 41 -14.82 14.17 7.95
N ALA A 42 -13.77 14.94 8.21
CA ALA A 42 -13.17 15.81 7.19
C ALA A 42 -12.57 15.00 6.03
N ILE A 43 -11.93 13.86 6.31
CA ILE A 43 -11.35 12.97 5.29
C ILE A 43 -12.42 12.18 4.52
N ALA A 44 -13.53 11.81 5.16
CA ALA A 44 -14.62 11.07 4.52
C ALA A 44 -15.14 11.77 3.24
N VAL A 45 -15.18 13.11 3.25
CA VAL A 45 -15.59 13.94 2.10
C VAL A 45 -14.59 13.85 0.92
N GLY A 46 -13.34 13.47 1.18
CA GLY A 46 -12.31 13.21 0.16
C GLY A 46 -12.40 11.85 -0.52
N GLY A 47 -13.27 10.94 -0.05
CA GLY A 47 -13.42 9.57 -0.60
C GLY A 47 -13.65 9.52 -2.13
N PRO A 48 -14.61 10.28 -2.69
CA PRO A 48 -14.83 10.33 -4.14
C PRO A 48 -13.60 10.86 -4.91
N ALA A 49 -12.90 11.85 -4.37
CA ALA A 49 -11.70 12.43 -4.98
C ALA A 49 -10.54 11.42 -5.02
N LEU A 50 -10.38 10.61 -3.98
CA LEU A 50 -9.45 9.48 -3.96
C LEU A 50 -9.76 8.48 -5.07
N GLY A 51 -11.03 8.09 -5.22
CA GLY A 51 -11.46 7.18 -6.27
C GLY A 51 -11.13 7.69 -7.67
N ILE A 52 -11.43 8.96 -7.95
CA ILE A 52 -11.11 9.62 -9.23
C ILE A 52 -9.59 9.63 -9.44
N SER A 53 -8.83 10.08 -8.45
CA SER A 53 -7.36 10.17 -8.53
C SER A 53 -6.72 8.82 -8.81
N VAL A 54 -7.13 7.75 -8.11
CA VAL A 54 -6.62 6.39 -8.32
C VAL A 54 -6.97 5.88 -9.72
N ALA A 55 -8.19 6.13 -10.20
CA ALA A 55 -8.60 5.71 -11.53
C ALA A 55 -7.81 6.44 -12.63
N CYS A 56 -7.64 7.76 -12.52
CA CYS A 56 -6.86 8.55 -13.47
C CYS A 56 -5.37 8.19 -13.43
N ASN A 57 -4.80 7.98 -12.24
CA ASN A 57 -3.43 7.50 -12.10
C ASN A 57 -3.25 6.11 -12.72
N GLY A 58 -4.17 5.19 -12.50
CA GLY A 58 -4.16 3.86 -13.11
C GLY A 58 -4.20 3.93 -14.63
N LEU A 59 -5.02 4.83 -15.19
CA LEU A 59 -5.11 5.06 -16.63
C LEU A 59 -3.83 5.67 -17.21
N ALA A 60 -3.27 6.69 -16.55
CA ALA A 60 -2.02 7.34 -16.96
C ALA A 60 -0.84 6.36 -16.93
N ASN A 61 -0.77 5.54 -15.88
CA ASN A 61 0.22 4.48 -15.74
C ASN A 61 0.04 3.40 -16.82
N GLY A 62 -1.20 2.94 -17.07
CA GLY A 62 -1.51 1.97 -18.12
C GLY A 62 -1.09 2.44 -19.53
N ALA A 63 -1.32 3.72 -19.83
CA ALA A 63 -0.89 4.37 -21.07
C ALA A 63 0.64 4.60 -21.15
N SER A 64 1.43 4.02 -20.24
CA SER A 64 2.89 4.17 -20.17
C SER A 64 3.37 5.62 -20.00
N ARG A 65 2.57 6.47 -19.33
CA ARG A 65 2.92 7.87 -18.99
C ARG A 65 3.03 8.07 -17.46
N PRO A 66 3.89 7.32 -16.75
CA PRO A 66 3.99 7.39 -15.28
C PRO A 66 4.52 8.73 -14.76
N ARG A 67 5.23 9.51 -15.61
CA ARG A 67 5.74 10.84 -15.24
C ARG A 67 4.62 11.80 -14.82
N VAL A 68 3.44 11.68 -15.42
CA VAL A 68 2.28 12.51 -15.09
C VAL A 68 1.79 12.21 -13.67
N THR A 69 1.66 10.92 -13.34
CA THR A 69 1.32 10.45 -12.01
C THR A 69 2.36 10.86 -10.97
N MET A 70 3.65 10.78 -11.31
CA MET A 70 4.72 11.23 -10.41
C MET A 70 4.61 12.73 -10.10
N VAL A 71 4.50 13.59 -11.12
CA VAL A 71 4.39 15.05 -10.95
C VAL A 71 3.15 15.41 -10.15
N ALA A 72 2.01 14.79 -10.41
CA ALA A 72 0.77 15.08 -9.68
C ALA A 72 0.85 14.67 -8.20
N ASN A 73 1.42 13.49 -7.89
CA ASN A 73 1.59 13.07 -6.49
C ASN A 73 2.61 13.95 -5.75
N LEU A 74 3.72 14.31 -6.40
CA LEU A 74 4.71 15.20 -5.81
C LEU A 74 4.12 16.60 -5.56
N ALA A 75 3.40 17.15 -6.53
CA ALA A 75 2.70 18.43 -6.39
C ALA A 75 1.66 18.39 -5.27
N ALA A 76 0.91 17.29 -5.14
CA ALA A 76 -0.04 17.10 -4.05
C ALA A 76 0.66 17.13 -2.67
N VAL A 77 1.78 16.43 -2.51
CA VAL A 77 2.57 16.46 -1.26
C VAL A 77 3.12 17.85 -0.96
N VAL A 78 3.69 18.53 -1.97
CA VAL A 78 4.22 19.89 -1.81
C VAL A 78 3.12 20.88 -1.45
N LEU A 79 1.92 20.72 -2.02
CA LEU A 79 0.75 21.54 -1.71
C LEU A 79 0.17 21.24 -0.33
N LEU A 80 0.29 19.99 0.14
CA LEU A 80 -0.20 19.59 1.45
C LEU A 80 0.51 20.32 2.59
N ILE A 81 1.82 20.58 2.48
CA ILE A 81 2.60 21.25 3.53
C ILE A 81 2.05 22.66 3.87
N PRO A 82 1.91 23.60 2.91
CA PRO A 82 1.38 24.94 3.20
C PRO A 82 -0.11 24.91 3.53
N VAL A 83 -0.91 24.05 2.89
CA VAL A 83 -2.36 23.96 3.14
C VAL A 83 -2.61 23.41 4.54
N ALA A 84 -1.95 22.32 4.93
CA ALA A 84 -2.04 21.79 6.29
C ALA A 84 -1.53 22.80 7.31
N GLY A 85 -0.39 23.47 7.06
CA GLY A 85 0.13 24.50 7.95
C GLY A 85 -0.83 25.68 8.14
N ALA A 86 -1.47 26.16 7.06
CA ALA A 86 -2.45 27.25 7.15
C ALA A 86 -3.70 26.86 7.94
N LEU A 87 -4.26 25.67 7.66
CA LEU A 87 -5.51 25.19 8.27
C LEU A 87 -5.34 24.64 9.69
N MET A 88 -4.19 24.05 10.04
CA MET A 88 -3.90 23.63 11.42
C MET A 88 -3.61 24.83 12.32
N TYR A 89 -2.69 25.72 11.91
CA TYR A 89 -2.17 26.79 12.76
C TYR A 89 -2.95 28.11 12.65
N GLY A 90 -3.98 28.18 11.79
CA GLY A 90 -4.82 29.38 11.66
C GLY A 90 -4.12 30.59 11.05
N ARG A 91 -3.05 30.39 10.26
CA ARG A 91 -2.40 31.49 9.52
C ARG A 91 -3.21 31.81 8.26
N LEU A 92 -3.50 33.10 8.03
CA LEU A 92 -4.40 33.71 7.00
C LEU A 92 -5.79 34.18 7.50
N GLY A 93 -5.98 34.39 8.81
CA GLY A 93 -7.26 34.93 9.34
C GLY A 93 -8.37 33.88 9.51
N LEU A 94 -8.01 32.60 9.48
CA LEU A 94 -8.88 31.46 9.74
C LEU A 94 -8.67 30.97 11.19
N PRO A 95 -9.73 30.47 11.87
CA PRO A 95 -9.59 29.86 13.19
C PRO A 95 -8.67 28.63 13.14
N ALA A 96 -7.91 28.39 14.21
CA ALA A 96 -7.06 27.21 14.32
C ALA A 96 -7.94 25.95 14.44
N LEU A 97 -8.08 25.19 13.34
CA LEU A 97 -8.97 24.02 13.25
C LEU A 97 -8.29 22.72 13.71
N GLY A 98 -7.02 22.77 14.15
CA GLY A 98 -6.33 21.63 14.75
C GLY A 98 -6.43 20.35 13.90
N ALA A 99 -6.89 19.26 14.52
CA ALA A 99 -7.08 17.96 13.87
C ALA A 99 -8.08 18.02 12.69
N PHE A 100 -9.18 18.77 12.81
CA PHE A 100 -10.12 18.98 11.71
C PHE A 100 -9.45 19.67 10.51
N GLY A 101 -8.60 20.67 10.78
CA GLY A 101 -7.83 21.40 9.77
C GLY A 101 -6.90 20.48 8.97
N SER A 102 -6.24 19.53 9.63
CA SER A 102 -5.39 18.54 8.97
C SER A 102 -6.18 17.59 8.05
N GLY A 103 -7.37 17.17 8.48
CA GLY A 103 -8.24 16.32 7.67
C GLY A 103 -8.79 17.07 6.45
N LEU A 104 -9.19 18.34 6.64
CA LEU A 104 -9.69 19.20 5.57
C LEU A 104 -8.60 19.53 4.55
N ALA A 105 -7.37 19.79 5.00
CA ALA A 105 -6.23 20.01 4.13
C ALA A 105 -5.98 18.82 3.19
N ASN A 106 -6.01 17.59 3.73
CA ASN A 106 -5.90 16.37 2.92
C ASN A 106 -7.03 16.28 1.90
N THR A 107 -8.27 16.50 2.31
CA THR A 107 -9.42 16.48 1.40
C THR A 107 -9.30 17.51 0.27
N ILE A 108 -8.89 18.75 0.57
CA ILE A 108 -8.68 19.80 -0.44
C ILE A 108 -7.61 19.37 -1.44
N VAL A 109 -6.46 18.89 -0.96
CA VAL A 109 -5.36 18.44 -1.83
C VAL A 109 -5.80 17.26 -2.70
N LEU A 110 -6.58 16.33 -2.16
CA LEU A 110 -7.13 15.20 -2.92
C LEU A 110 -8.08 15.66 -4.02
N TRP A 111 -8.94 16.65 -3.76
CA TRP A 111 -9.80 17.25 -4.77
C TRP A 111 -8.99 17.97 -5.85
N ILE A 112 -7.97 18.73 -5.46
CA ILE A 112 -7.08 19.41 -6.41
C ILE A 112 -6.36 18.39 -7.29
N GLN A 113 -5.83 17.31 -6.70
CA GLN A 113 -5.19 16.23 -7.43
C GLN A 113 -6.18 15.53 -8.38
N ALA A 114 -7.40 15.25 -7.91
CA ALA A 114 -8.44 14.61 -8.72
C ALA A 114 -8.82 15.46 -9.92
N VAL A 115 -9.04 16.76 -9.72
CA VAL A 115 -9.39 17.71 -10.79
C VAL A 115 -8.23 17.86 -11.77
N ALA A 116 -7.00 18.05 -11.29
CA ALA A 116 -5.82 18.19 -12.14
C ALA A 116 -5.57 16.94 -13.01
N MET A 117 -5.78 15.75 -12.44
CA MET A 117 -5.66 14.50 -13.20
C MET A 117 -6.80 14.31 -14.18
N LEU A 118 -8.04 14.65 -13.80
CA LEU A 118 -9.19 14.54 -14.68
C LEU A 118 -9.06 15.48 -15.89
N THR A 119 -8.63 16.73 -15.68
CA THR A 119 -8.38 17.69 -16.76
C THR A 119 -7.24 17.22 -17.66
N TYR A 120 -6.15 16.71 -17.10
CA TYR A 120 -5.05 16.17 -17.90
C TYR A 120 -5.50 15.00 -18.79
N VAL A 121 -6.22 14.01 -18.24
CA VAL A 121 -6.72 12.89 -19.03
C VAL A 121 -7.72 13.37 -20.09
N ARG A 122 -8.51 14.40 -19.81
CA ARG A 122 -9.51 14.93 -20.75
C ARG A 122 -8.89 15.65 -21.94
N PHE A 123 -7.86 16.46 -21.71
CA PHE A 123 -7.31 17.37 -22.72
C PHE A 123 -5.98 16.91 -23.33
N ALA A 124 -5.28 15.96 -22.71
CA ALA A 124 -3.99 15.54 -23.24
C ALA A 124 -4.16 14.75 -24.55
N PRO A 125 -3.36 15.06 -25.60
CA PRO A 125 -3.52 14.48 -26.94
C PRO A 125 -3.32 12.97 -26.99
N GLY A 126 -2.64 12.36 -26.01
CA GLY A 126 -2.48 10.90 -25.92
C GLY A 126 -3.72 10.15 -25.42
N PHE A 127 -4.77 10.87 -25.01
CA PHE A 127 -6.01 10.33 -24.46
C PHE A 127 -7.23 10.70 -25.31
N ALA A 128 -7.02 11.38 -26.45
CA ALA A 128 -8.08 11.81 -27.35
C ALA A 128 -8.92 10.63 -27.90
N ASP A 129 -8.30 9.44 -28.05
CA ASP A 129 -8.95 8.23 -28.54
C ASP A 129 -9.92 7.59 -27.52
N LEU A 130 -9.98 8.09 -26.27
CA LEU A 130 -10.94 7.59 -25.26
C LEU A 130 -12.40 7.93 -25.59
N GLY A 131 -12.66 8.74 -26.62
CA GLY A 131 -14.00 8.96 -27.14
C GLY A 131 -14.95 9.64 -26.16
N TRP A 132 -14.43 10.48 -25.27
CA TRP A 132 -15.21 11.20 -24.25
C TRP A 132 -16.34 12.05 -24.86
N ASP A 133 -16.19 12.44 -26.13
CA ASP A 133 -17.16 13.22 -26.91
C ASP A 133 -18.16 12.37 -27.72
N ARG A 134 -18.04 11.03 -27.71
CA ARG A 134 -18.83 10.14 -28.59
C ARG A 134 -20.18 9.68 -28.01
N GLY A 135 -20.73 10.40 -27.03
CA GLY A 135 -22.10 10.23 -26.55
C GLY A 135 -22.26 9.74 -25.11
N ARG A 136 -23.50 9.38 -24.77
CA ARG A 136 -23.99 9.11 -23.40
C ARG A 136 -23.23 7.93 -22.77
N ILE A 137 -22.36 8.24 -21.80
CA ILE A 137 -21.58 7.24 -21.06
C ILE A 137 -22.52 6.43 -20.16
N THR A 138 -23.08 5.33 -20.68
CA THR A 138 -23.90 4.41 -19.88
C THR A 138 -23.00 3.40 -19.15
N PRO A 139 -23.35 3.01 -17.91
CA PRO A 139 -22.58 2.01 -17.18
C PRO A 139 -22.71 0.64 -17.85
N ASP A 140 -21.62 0.14 -18.42
CA ASP A 140 -21.55 -1.24 -18.92
C ASP A 140 -21.27 -2.20 -17.76
N PHE A 141 -22.32 -2.88 -17.30
CA PHE A 141 -22.24 -3.86 -16.22
C PHE A 141 -21.31 -5.04 -16.54
N LYS A 142 -21.10 -5.39 -17.82
CA LYS A 142 -20.15 -6.46 -18.19
C LYS A 142 -18.72 -6.03 -17.96
N VAL A 143 -18.37 -4.79 -18.33
CA VAL A 143 -17.04 -4.22 -18.08
C VAL A 143 -16.81 -4.04 -16.58
N ILE A 144 -17.81 -3.54 -15.85
CA ILE A 144 -17.75 -3.39 -14.39
C ILE A 144 -17.54 -4.75 -13.72
N GLY A 145 -18.29 -5.79 -14.11
CA GLY A 145 -18.12 -7.14 -13.60
C GLY A 145 -16.71 -7.71 -13.87
N GLY A 146 -16.16 -7.45 -15.05
CA GLY A 146 -14.77 -7.82 -15.38
C GLY A 146 -13.74 -7.12 -14.49
N LEU A 147 -13.92 -5.82 -14.22
CA LEU A 147 -13.05 -5.06 -13.31
C LEU A 147 -13.16 -5.56 -11.87
N LEU A 148 -14.38 -5.82 -11.38
CA LEU A 148 -14.61 -6.34 -10.03
C LEU A 148 -14.01 -7.74 -9.86
N ARG A 149 -14.10 -8.61 -10.86
CA ARG A 149 -13.51 -9.95 -10.81
C ARG A 149 -11.99 -9.93 -10.65
N VAL A 150 -11.31 -8.89 -11.14
CA VAL A 150 -9.86 -8.72 -10.98
C VAL A 150 -9.55 -7.94 -9.70
N GLY A 151 -10.30 -6.87 -9.43
CA GLY A 151 -10.07 -5.94 -8.33
C GLY A 151 -10.44 -6.51 -6.95
N VAL A 152 -11.55 -7.24 -6.82
CA VAL A 152 -11.97 -7.83 -5.54
C VAL A 152 -10.90 -8.78 -4.98
N PRO A 153 -10.36 -9.76 -5.75
CA PRO A 153 -9.29 -10.61 -5.24
C PRO A 153 -8.01 -9.85 -4.87
N MET A 154 -7.69 -8.79 -5.62
CA MET A 154 -6.54 -7.93 -5.29
C MET A 154 -6.75 -7.20 -3.96
N SER A 155 -7.92 -6.61 -3.75
CA SER A 155 -8.27 -5.95 -2.50
C SER A 155 -8.26 -6.92 -1.32
N VAL A 156 -8.82 -8.12 -1.49
CA VAL A 156 -8.80 -9.17 -0.44
C VAL A 156 -7.36 -9.57 -0.10
N SER A 157 -6.49 -9.74 -1.10
CA SER A 157 -5.07 -10.06 -0.84
C SER A 157 -4.38 -8.97 -0.03
N VAL A 158 -4.60 -7.70 -0.36
CA VAL A 158 -4.01 -6.57 0.39
C VAL A 158 -4.63 -6.47 1.79
N LEU A 159 -5.93 -6.73 1.94
CA LEU A 159 -6.58 -6.77 3.26
C LEU A 159 -6.02 -7.89 4.14
N LEU A 160 -5.75 -9.07 3.58
CA LEU A 160 -5.13 -10.18 4.31
C LEU A 160 -3.71 -9.84 4.77
N GLU A 161 -2.97 -9.11 3.95
CA GLU A 161 -1.63 -8.62 4.26
C GLU A 161 -1.65 -7.56 5.38
N VAL A 162 -2.42 -6.49 5.20
CA VAL A 162 -2.55 -5.43 6.21
C VAL A 162 -3.16 -5.97 7.51
N GLY A 163 -4.12 -6.88 7.42
CA GLY A 163 -4.73 -7.55 8.56
C GLY A 163 -3.71 -8.38 9.35
N MET A 164 -2.80 -9.08 8.65
CA MET A 164 -1.71 -9.81 9.29
C MET A 164 -0.78 -8.86 10.05
N PHE A 165 -0.31 -7.78 9.42
CA PHE A 165 0.52 -6.77 10.10
C PHE A 165 -0.17 -6.16 11.32
N SER A 166 -1.46 -5.84 11.19
CA SER A 166 -2.26 -5.27 12.28
C SER A 166 -2.41 -6.25 13.45
N THR A 167 -2.69 -7.53 13.15
CA THR A 167 -2.84 -8.57 14.18
C THR A 167 -1.51 -8.83 14.90
N VAL A 168 -0.40 -8.88 14.15
CA VAL A 168 0.94 -9.02 14.72
C VAL A 168 1.27 -7.83 15.62
N GLY A 169 0.96 -6.59 15.18
CA GLY A 169 1.17 -5.39 15.98
C GLY A 169 0.39 -5.42 17.30
N VAL A 170 -0.88 -5.83 17.28
CA VAL A 170 -1.70 -5.99 18.49
C VAL A 170 -1.13 -7.07 19.43
N MET A 171 -0.68 -8.20 18.89
CA MET A 171 -0.06 -9.27 19.68
C MET A 171 1.26 -8.84 20.31
N ILE A 172 2.10 -8.09 19.59
CA ILE A 172 3.34 -7.52 20.12
C ILE A 172 3.04 -6.42 21.15
N GLY A 173 1.90 -5.73 21.02
CA GLY A 173 1.37 -4.75 21.97
C GLY A 173 1.39 -5.22 23.43
N GLY A 174 1.14 -6.51 23.67
CA GLY A 174 1.12 -7.11 25.01
C GLY A 174 2.51 -7.44 25.60
N LEU A 175 3.60 -7.34 24.83
CA LEU A 175 4.94 -7.79 25.23
C LEU A 175 5.78 -6.72 25.96
N GLY A 176 5.22 -5.54 26.20
CA GLY A 176 5.85 -4.44 26.95
C GLY A 176 6.24 -3.24 26.11
N THR A 177 6.36 -2.08 26.76
CA THR A 177 6.54 -0.77 26.10
C THR A 177 7.81 -0.67 25.25
N ILE A 178 8.93 -1.22 25.73
CA ILE A 178 10.21 -1.22 24.98
C ILE A 178 10.11 -2.09 23.72
N ALA A 179 9.46 -3.25 23.80
CA ALA A 179 9.28 -4.15 22.65
C ALA A 179 8.38 -3.52 21.58
N VAL A 180 7.30 -2.85 22.00
CA VAL A 180 6.39 -2.14 21.10
C VAL A 180 7.08 -0.96 20.43
N ALA A 181 7.82 -0.15 21.18
CA ALA A 181 8.58 0.98 20.64
C ALA A 181 9.61 0.51 19.60
N SER A 182 10.38 -0.53 19.94
CA SER A 182 11.39 -1.12 19.04
C SER A 182 10.73 -1.66 17.76
N HIS A 183 9.62 -2.37 17.91
CA HIS A 183 8.84 -2.90 16.79
C HIS A 183 8.33 -1.78 15.88
N GLN A 184 7.77 -0.70 16.43
CA GLN A 184 7.20 0.39 15.65
C GLN A 184 8.27 1.13 14.84
N ILE A 185 9.46 1.32 15.39
CA ILE A 185 10.60 1.90 14.66
C ILE A 185 10.99 0.99 13.50
N VAL A 186 11.21 -0.29 13.76
CA VAL A 186 11.59 -1.26 12.72
C VAL A 186 10.52 -1.38 11.63
N LEU A 187 9.25 -1.38 12.01
CA LEU A 187 8.12 -1.41 11.08
C LEU A 187 8.10 -0.17 10.18
N ASN A 188 8.39 1.02 10.71
CA ASN A 188 8.48 2.25 9.91
C ASN A 188 9.64 2.18 8.91
N VAL A 189 10.82 1.74 9.35
CA VAL A 189 11.99 1.57 8.45
C VAL A 189 11.68 0.55 7.35
N ALA A 190 11.03 -0.55 7.70
CA ALA A 190 10.58 -1.55 6.74
C ALA A 190 9.55 -0.99 5.75
N ALA A 191 8.58 -0.20 6.22
CA ALA A 191 7.55 0.42 5.37
C ALA A 191 8.12 1.42 4.37
N VAL A 192 9.11 2.24 4.77
CA VAL A 192 9.80 3.17 3.86
C VAL A 192 10.55 2.39 2.78
N SER A 193 11.25 1.32 3.18
CA SER A 193 12.00 0.47 2.25
C SER A 193 11.06 -0.27 1.28
N PHE A 194 9.87 -0.66 1.74
CA PHE A 194 8.83 -1.34 0.95
C PHE A 194 8.24 -0.49 -0.17
N MET A 195 8.28 0.85 -0.05
CA MET A 195 7.74 1.72 -1.10
C MET A 195 8.44 1.54 -2.46
N VAL A 196 9.73 1.17 -2.45
CA VAL A 196 10.51 0.96 -3.69
C VAL A 196 10.02 -0.29 -4.44
N PRO A 197 9.98 -1.50 -3.85
CA PRO A 197 9.37 -2.67 -4.47
C PRO A 197 7.90 -2.47 -4.87
N LEU A 198 7.12 -1.77 -4.05
CA LEU A 198 5.71 -1.48 -4.35
C LEU A 198 5.57 -0.68 -5.65
N GLY A 199 6.36 0.39 -5.81
CA GLY A 199 6.40 1.19 -7.03
C GLY A 199 6.84 0.36 -8.25
N LEU A 200 7.85 -0.49 -8.07
CA LEU A 200 8.32 -1.39 -9.12
C LEU A 200 7.24 -2.40 -9.53
N SER A 201 6.48 -2.95 -8.58
CA SER A 201 5.37 -3.87 -8.85
C SER A 201 4.29 -3.26 -9.74
N VAL A 202 3.96 -1.98 -9.54
CA VAL A 202 3.04 -1.24 -10.43
C VAL A 202 3.64 -1.12 -11.83
N ALA A 203 4.92 -0.81 -11.95
CA ALA A 203 5.60 -0.73 -13.26
C ALA A 203 5.64 -2.09 -13.98
N ILE A 204 5.90 -3.19 -13.25
CA ILE A 204 5.86 -4.55 -13.78
C ILE A 204 4.44 -4.88 -14.27
N THR A 205 3.42 -4.59 -13.47
CA THR A 205 2.01 -4.80 -13.81
C THR A 205 1.66 -4.13 -15.14
N VAL A 206 2.05 -2.86 -15.31
CA VAL A 206 1.81 -2.09 -16.55
C VAL A 206 2.57 -2.70 -17.73
N ARG A 207 3.86 -3.02 -17.58
CA ARG A 207 4.69 -3.55 -18.68
C ARG A 207 4.23 -4.93 -19.13
N VAL A 208 3.91 -5.82 -18.18
CA VAL A 208 3.35 -7.14 -18.46
C VAL A 208 1.96 -7.01 -19.09
N GLY A 209 1.08 -6.16 -18.53
CA GLY A 209 -0.26 -5.93 -19.09
C GLY A 209 -0.22 -5.40 -20.53
N ASN A 210 0.70 -4.48 -20.84
CA ASN A 210 0.89 -3.95 -22.19
C ASN A 210 1.51 -4.99 -23.15
N ALA A 211 2.36 -5.89 -22.67
CA ALA A 211 2.89 -6.99 -23.47
C ALA A 211 1.81 -8.04 -23.78
N VAL A 212 0.95 -8.38 -22.80
CA VAL A 212 -0.23 -9.24 -23.00
C VAL A 212 -1.16 -8.62 -24.05
N GLY A 213 -1.43 -7.31 -23.95
CA GLY A 213 -2.27 -6.60 -24.92
C GLY A 213 -1.71 -6.64 -26.35
N ARG A 214 -0.38 -6.69 -26.50
CA ARG A 214 0.31 -6.84 -27.79
C ARG A 214 0.45 -8.30 -28.27
N LYS A 215 -0.03 -9.27 -27.50
CA LYS A 215 0.17 -10.72 -27.75
C LYS A 215 1.65 -11.11 -27.86
N ASP A 216 2.54 -10.36 -27.20
CA ASP A 216 3.98 -10.62 -27.20
C ASP A 216 4.39 -11.38 -25.93
N ASN A 217 4.42 -12.70 -26.05
CA ASN A 217 4.75 -13.61 -24.94
C ASN A 217 6.21 -13.49 -24.49
N ALA A 218 7.12 -13.23 -25.41
CA ALA A 218 8.53 -12.98 -25.07
C ALA A 218 8.65 -11.68 -24.27
N GLY A 219 7.89 -10.65 -24.65
CA GLY A 219 7.77 -9.38 -23.92
C GLY A 219 7.20 -9.56 -22.52
N VAL A 220 6.19 -10.41 -22.34
CA VAL A 220 5.61 -10.77 -21.02
C VAL A 220 6.67 -11.36 -20.10
N ARG A 221 7.41 -12.37 -20.58
CA ARG A 221 8.46 -13.03 -19.79
C ARG A 221 9.60 -12.07 -19.48
N ARG A 222 10.06 -11.28 -20.46
CA ARG A 222 11.13 -10.30 -20.26
C ARG A 222 10.74 -9.25 -19.23
N ALA A 223 9.54 -8.68 -19.34
CA ALA A 223 9.07 -7.66 -18.41
C ALA A 223 8.98 -8.17 -16.97
N GLY A 224 8.46 -9.38 -16.75
CA GLY A 224 8.38 -9.95 -15.41
C GLY A 224 9.73 -10.41 -14.85
N MET A 225 10.60 -11.00 -15.68
CA MET A 225 11.94 -11.44 -15.23
C MET A 225 12.85 -10.27 -14.90
N VAL A 226 12.88 -9.23 -15.74
CA VAL A 226 13.64 -8.00 -15.46
C VAL A 226 13.06 -7.30 -14.24
N GLY A 227 11.73 -7.26 -14.12
CA GLY A 227 11.05 -6.74 -12.94
C GLY A 227 11.46 -7.46 -11.65
N LEU A 228 11.46 -8.78 -11.67
CA LEU A 228 11.86 -9.59 -10.52
C LEU A 228 13.35 -9.42 -10.18
N GLY A 229 14.22 -9.37 -11.20
CA GLY A 229 15.64 -9.11 -11.01
C GLY A 229 15.92 -7.72 -10.43
N LEU A 230 15.23 -6.68 -10.92
CA LEU A 230 15.33 -5.33 -10.36
C LEU A 230 14.84 -5.29 -8.90
N ALA A 231 13.72 -5.96 -8.60
CA ALA A 231 13.20 -6.05 -7.24
C ALA A 231 14.21 -6.69 -6.29
N LEU A 232 14.83 -7.80 -6.71
CA LEU A 232 15.88 -8.47 -5.96
C LEU A 232 17.09 -7.57 -5.72
N VAL A 233 17.57 -6.85 -6.74
CA VAL A 233 18.72 -5.94 -6.60
C VAL A 233 18.41 -4.79 -5.62
N THR A 234 17.25 -4.14 -5.76
CA THR A 234 16.85 -3.06 -4.86
C THR A 234 16.68 -3.56 -3.42
N GLN A 235 16.16 -4.76 -3.25
CA GLN A 235 15.90 -5.33 -1.95
C GLN A 235 17.15 -5.88 -1.28
N PHE A 236 18.10 -6.41 -2.06
CA PHE A 236 19.41 -6.78 -1.56
C PHE A 236 20.21 -5.56 -1.10
N PHE A 237 20.11 -4.45 -1.85
CA PHE A 237 20.71 -3.18 -1.44
C PHE A 237 20.07 -2.63 -0.15
N SER A 238 18.74 -2.62 -0.05
CA SER A 238 18.05 -2.12 1.14
C SER A 238 18.28 -3.00 2.38
N SER A 239 18.24 -4.33 2.20
CA SER A 239 18.59 -5.31 3.24
C SER A 239 20.05 -5.17 3.69
N GLY A 240 20.99 -4.98 2.76
CA GLY A 240 22.39 -4.70 3.05
C GLY A 240 22.58 -3.42 3.87
N LEU A 241 21.85 -2.35 3.51
CA LEU A 241 21.91 -1.08 4.26
C LEU A 241 21.39 -1.25 5.71
N MET A 242 20.29 -2.01 5.89
CA MET A 242 19.74 -2.32 7.21
C MET A 242 20.72 -3.12 8.08
N LEU A 243 21.48 -4.05 7.50
CA LEU A 243 22.44 -4.89 8.23
C LEU A 243 23.78 -4.18 8.50
N LEU A 244 24.21 -3.28 7.61
CA LEU A 244 25.48 -2.56 7.73
C LEU A 244 25.39 -1.35 8.67
N PHE A 245 24.25 -0.65 8.69
CA PHE A 245 24.07 0.57 9.50
C PHE A 245 22.87 0.49 10.47
N PRO A 246 22.71 -0.61 11.25
CA PRO A 246 21.52 -0.82 12.06
C PRO A 246 21.39 0.19 13.20
N THR A 247 22.50 0.55 13.85
CA THR A 247 22.54 1.52 14.95
C THR A 247 22.28 2.95 14.47
N THR A 248 22.82 3.33 13.31
CA THR A 248 22.60 4.67 12.72
C THR A 248 21.14 4.86 12.33
N ILE A 249 20.52 3.84 11.71
CA ILE A 249 19.11 3.91 11.31
C ILE A 249 18.20 4.01 12.53
N LEU A 250 18.43 3.19 13.56
CA LEU A 250 17.63 3.24 14.79
C LEU A 250 17.85 4.54 15.58
N GLY A 251 19.07 5.08 15.56
CA GLY A 251 19.43 6.35 16.21
C GLY A 251 18.73 7.57 15.60
N PHE A 252 18.27 7.52 14.35
CA PHE A 252 17.44 8.60 13.78
C PHE A 252 16.04 8.67 14.40
N TYR A 253 15.54 7.57 14.99
CA TYR A 253 14.19 7.48 15.53
C TYR A 253 14.16 7.58 17.06
N SER A 254 15.20 7.15 17.76
CA SER A 254 15.24 7.19 19.22
C SER A 254 16.67 7.21 19.76
N ASP A 255 16.88 8.02 20.81
CA ASP A 255 18.13 8.06 21.57
C ASP A 255 18.19 7.01 22.70
N ASN A 256 17.10 6.25 22.93
CA ASN A 256 17.04 5.30 24.04
C ASN A 256 17.79 4.00 23.68
N ALA A 257 18.91 3.76 24.36
CA ALA A 257 19.76 2.59 24.16
C ALA A 257 19.01 1.25 24.29
N ALA A 258 18.02 1.13 25.18
CA ALA A 258 17.24 -0.11 25.34
C ALA A 258 16.32 -0.39 24.14
N VAL A 259 15.76 0.65 23.54
CA VAL A 259 14.93 0.55 22.32
C VAL A 259 15.80 0.24 21.10
N ILE A 260 16.97 0.86 21.01
CA ILE A 260 17.94 0.56 19.94
C ILE A 260 18.37 -0.90 20.04
N GLN A 261 18.78 -1.39 21.22
CA GLN A 261 19.20 -2.78 21.39
C GLN A 261 18.08 -3.79 21.05
N GLY A 262 16.84 -3.54 21.49
CA GLY A 262 15.69 -4.36 21.12
C GLY A 262 15.39 -4.33 19.62
N GLY A 263 15.64 -3.20 18.97
CA GLY A 263 15.47 -3.00 17.53
C GLY A 263 16.52 -3.71 16.67
N LEU A 264 17.76 -3.91 17.15
CA LEU A 264 18.84 -4.52 16.36
C LEU A 264 18.50 -5.92 15.86
N ALA A 265 18.01 -6.79 16.76
CA ALA A 265 17.63 -8.16 16.41
C ALA A 265 16.42 -8.18 15.46
N LEU A 266 15.44 -7.30 15.69
CA LEU A 266 14.27 -7.16 14.84
C LEU A 266 14.64 -6.62 13.44
N LEU A 267 15.59 -5.69 13.35
CA LEU A 267 16.06 -5.13 12.09
C LEU A 267 16.80 -6.18 11.25
N ALA A 268 17.56 -7.08 11.88
CA ALA A 268 18.18 -8.20 11.18
C ALA A 268 17.14 -9.15 10.58
N ILE A 269 16.05 -9.44 11.31
CA ILE A 269 14.94 -10.24 10.78
C ILE A 269 14.19 -9.46 9.68
N ALA A 270 14.03 -8.15 9.84
CA ALA A 270 13.43 -7.27 8.84
C ALA A 270 14.23 -7.22 7.53
N ALA A 271 15.56 -7.38 7.59
CA ALA A 271 16.41 -7.44 6.41
C ALA A 271 16.14 -8.71 5.58
N VAL A 272 15.88 -9.85 6.23
CA VAL A 272 15.47 -11.09 5.54
C VAL A 272 14.04 -10.99 5.04
N PHE A 273 13.15 -10.41 5.87
CA PHE A 273 11.76 -10.11 5.53
C PHE A 273 11.67 -9.35 4.22
N GLN A 274 12.50 -8.30 4.07
CA GLN A 274 12.55 -7.51 2.86
C GLN A 274 12.77 -8.37 1.62
N ILE A 275 13.79 -9.23 1.59
CA ILE A 275 14.13 -10.00 0.38
C ILE A 275 12.94 -10.83 -0.11
N SER A 276 12.28 -11.56 0.80
CA SER A 276 11.09 -12.35 0.45
C SER A 276 9.91 -11.48 0.02
N ASP A 277 9.69 -10.37 0.71
CA ASP A 277 8.61 -9.43 0.41
C ASP A 277 8.76 -8.78 -0.98
N GLY A 278 9.97 -8.38 -1.35
CA GLY A 278 10.25 -7.81 -2.67
C GLY A 278 9.95 -8.79 -3.81
N ILE A 279 10.30 -10.07 -3.64
CA ILE A 279 9.99 -11.15 -4.59
C ILE A 279 8.47 -11.34 -4.70
N GLN A 280 7.80 -11.44 -3.55
CA GLN A 280 6.35 -11.64 -3.43
C GLN A 280 5.60 -10.53 -4.16
N VAL A 281 5.94 -9.27 -3.89
CA VAL A 281 5.27 -8.09 -4.45
C VAL A 281 5.56 -7.92 -5.94
N ALA A 282 6.78 -8.21 -6.40
CA ALA A 282 7.12 -8.20 -7.81
C ALA A 282 6.39 -9.31 -8.59
N ALA A 283 6.38 -10.54 -8.08
CA ALA A 283 5.67 -11.67 -8.69
C ALA A 283 4.15 -11.44 -8.70
N SER A 284 3.60 -10.91 -7.61
CA SER A 284 2.20 -10.50 -7.51
C SER A 284 1.86 -9.43 -8.55
N GLY A 285 2.73 -8.42 -8.74
CA GLY A 285 2.56 -7.41 -9.79
C GLY A 285 2.58 -8.00 -11.20
N ALA A 286 3.49 -8.94 -11.47
CA ALA A 286 3.55 -9.63 -12.76
C ALA A 286 2.28 -10.44 -13.04
N LEU A 287 1.77 -11.19 -12.05
CA LEU A 287 0.53 -11.96 -12.16
C LEU A 287 -0.70 -11.06 -12.31
N ARG A 288 -0.72 -9.90 -11.64
CA ARG A 288 -1.74 -8.86 -11.84
C ARG A 288 -1.76 -8.37 -13.28
N GLY A 289 -0.59 -8.17 -13.91
CA GLY A 289 -0.47 -7.84 -15.33
C GLY A 289 -1.04 -8.92 -16.26
N LEU A 290 -0.97 -10.18 -15.86
CA LEU A 290 -1.55 -11.33 -16.56
C LEU A 290 -3.07 -11.52 -16.31
N LYS A 291 -3.71 -10.62 -15.53
CA LYS A 291 -5.10 -10.76 -15.04
C LYS A 291 -5.35 -12.02 -14.21
N ASP A 292 -4.30 -12.59 -13.63
CA ASP A 292 -4.39 -13.79 -12.79
C ASP A 292 -4.31 -13.40 -11.31
N THR A 293 -5.44 -13.03 -10.71
CA THR A 293 -5.50 -12.45 -9.36
C THR A 293 -6.11 -13.36 -8.29
N MET A 294 -6.93 -14.34 -8.69
CA MET A 294 -7.58 -15.27 -7.75
C MET A 294 -6.58 -16.17 -7.04
N VAL A 295 -5.57 -16.67 -7.76
CA VAL A 295 -4.60 -17.57 -7.11
C VAL A 295 -3.59 -16.81 -6.28
N PRO A 296 -3.08 -15.62 -6.67
CA PRO A 296 -2.33 -14.80 -5.73
C PRO A 296 -3.05 -14.59 -4.41
N MET A 297 -4.35 -14.28 -4.44
CA MET A 297 -5.18 -14.14 -3.24
C MET A 297 -5.23 -15.41 -2.38
N LEU A 298 -5.45 -16.58 -2.98
CA LEU A 298 -5.48 -17.85 -2.23
C LEU A 298 -4.11 -18.21 -1.65
N VAL A 299 -3.05 -18.00 -2.42
CA VAL A 299 -1.66 -18.25 -1.98
C VAL A 299 -1.31 -17.33 -0.81
N THR A 300 -1.62 -16.02 -0.89
CA THR A 300 -1.37 -15.09 0.22
C THR A 300 -2.21 -15.43 1.43
N ALA A 301 -3.49 -15.78 1.27
CA ALA A 301 -4.34 -16.23 2.38
C ALA A 301 -3.73 -17.42 3.13
N ILE A 302 -3.39 -18.49 2.39
CA ILE A 302 -2.87 -19.73 3.00
C ILE A 302 -1.47 -19.51 3.58
N ALA A 303 -0.59 -18.81 2.87
CA ALA A 303 0.78 -18.60 3.32
C ALA A 303 0.83 -17.69 4.56
N TYR A 304 0.02 -16.63 4.61
CA TYR A 304 0.05 -15.64 5.68
C TYR A 304 -0.69 -16.14 6.91
N TRP A 305 -1.94 -16.56 6.73
CA TRP A 305 -2.82 -16.93 7.83
C TRP A 305 -2.75 -18.42 8.18
N GLY A 306 -2.49 -19.29 7.21
CA GLY A 306 -2.40 -20.73 7.43
C GLY A 306 -1.02 -21.19 7.91
N ALA A 307 0.06 -20.61 7.38
CA ALA A 307 1.44 -21.00 7.75
C ALA A 307 2.14 -19.96 8.63
N GLY A 308 2.15 -18.68 8.21
CA GLY A 308 2.91 -17.62 8.88
C GLY A 308 2.42 -17.30 10.28
N MET A 309 1.11 -17.12 10.45
CA MET A 309 0.50 -16.77 11.75
C MET A 309 0.64 -17.90 12.81
N PRO A 310 0.31 -19.18 12.52
CA PRO A 310 0.49 -20.25 13.50
C PRO A 310 1.95 -20.46 13.88
N LEU A 311 2.87 -20.38 12.90
CA LEU A 311 4.30 -20.49 13.16
C LEU A 311 4.80 -19.32 14.02
N GLY A 312 4.39 -18.09 13.70
CA GLY A 312 4.73 -16.90 14.47
C GLY A 312 4.24 -16.98 15.91
N TRP A 313 2.98 -17.38 16.10
CA TRP A 313 2.39 -17.56 17.43
C TRP A 313 3.12 -18.64 18.24
N TYR A 314 3.46 -19.78 17.62
CA TYR A 314 4.22 -20.83 18.26
C TYR A 314 5.63 -20.36 18.67
N LEU A 315 6.37 -19.71 17.76
CA LEU A 315 7.71 -19.19 18.06
C LEU A 315 7.67 -18.09 19.13
N ALA A 316 6.68 -17.21 19.09
CA ALA A 316 6.57 -16.08 20.01
C ALA A 316 6.18 -16.51 21.43
N PHE A 317 5.15 -17.34 21.58
CA PHE A 317 4.54 -17.64 22.88
C PHE A 317 4.97 -18.99 23.48
N LYS A 318 5.20 -20.04 22.65
CA LYS A 318 5.64 -21.36 23.17
C LYS A 318 7.14 -21.43 23.38
N LEU A 319 7.92 -20.86 22.46
CA LEU A 319 9.39 -20.86 22.53
C LEU A 319 9.97 -19.60 23.18
N GLY A 320 9.13 -18.62 23.52
CA GLY A 320 9.56 -17.44 24.27
C GLY A 320 10.37 -16.42 23.47
N PHE A 321 10.42 -16.50 22.14
CA PHE A 321 11.13 -15.53 21.30
C PHE A 321 10.41 -14.17 21.18
N GLY A 322 9.21 -14.02 21.77
CA GLY A 322 8.47 -12.76 21.82
C GLY A 322 8.26 -12.14 20.43
N ALA A 323 8.59 -10.85 20.29
CA ALA A 323 8.41 -10.11 19.04
C ALA A 323 9.23 -10.70 17.88
N ALA A 324 10.45 -11.18 18.13
CA ALA A 324 11.29 -11.80 17.11
C ALA A 324 10.63 -13.09 16.55
N GLY A 325 9.98 -13.87 17.41
CA GLY A 325 9.21 -15.05 17.01
C GLY A 325 8.10 -14.75 16.02
N MET A 326 7.35 -13.67 16.25
CA MET A 326 6.30 -13.21 15.33
C MET A 326 6.89 -12.82 13.97
N TRP A 327 7.98 -12.04 13.96
CA TRP A 327 8.65 -11.64 12.72
C TRP A 327 9.19 -12.83 11.93
N MET A 328 9.77 -13.83 12.59
CA MET A 328 10.21 -15.06 11.91
C MET A 328 9.04 -15.81 11.25
N GLY A 329 7.89 -15.88 11.92
CA GLY A 329 6.65 -16.44 11.34
C GLY A 329 6.19 -15.66 10.11
N MET A 330 6.26 -14.32 10.15
CA MET A 330 5.95 -13.50 8.99
C MET A 330 6.91 -13.78 7.83
N VAL A 331 8.22 -13.78 8.08
CA VAL A 331 9.24 -14.09 7.07
C VAL A 331 8.98 -15.45 6.42
N ALA A 332 8.63 -16.47 7.20
CA ALA A 332 8.30 -17.79 6.67
C ALA A 332 7.06 -17.75 5.76
N GLY A 333 5.98 -17.09 6.20
CA GLY A 333 4.77 -16.91 5.39
C GLY A 333 5.03 -16.16 4.08
N LEU A 334 5.79 -15.06 4.13
CA LEU A 334 6.19 -14.33 2.92
C LEU A 334 7.10 -15.12 2.01
N SER A 335 8.02 -15.91 2.55
CA SER A 335 8.92 -16.75 1.75
C SER A 335 8.15 -17.84 1.00
N VAL A 336 7.16 -18.48 1.65
CA VAL A 336 6.27 -19.44 1.00
C VAL A 336 5.46 -18.75 -0.11
N ALA A 337 4.88 -17.58 0.17
CA ALA A 337 4.15 -16.82 -0.84
C ALA A 337 5.06 -16.42 -2.02
N ALA A 338 6.27 -15.94 -1.75
CA ALA A 338 7.26 -15.53 -2.74
C ALA A 338 7.59 -16.68 -3.70
N VAL A 339 7.92 -17.86 -3.17
CA VAL A 339 8.25 -19.04 -3.99
C VAL A 339 7.06 -19.50 -4.83
N LEU A 340 5.86 -19.58 -4.23
CA LEU A 340 4.66 -20.03 -4.93
C LEU A 340 4.23 -19.06 -6.04
N LEU A 341 4.28 -17.74 -5.80
CA LEU A 341 3.92 -16.73 -6.78
C LEU A 341 4.96 -16.61 -7.89
N ALA A 342 6.25 -16.62 -7.55
CA ALA A 342 7.32 -16.60 -8.55
C ALA A 342 7.27 -17.87 -9.43
N GLY A 343 7.07 -19.05 -8.83
CA GLY A 343 6.90 -20.31 -9.53
C GLY A 343 5.69 -20.29 -10.48
N ARG A 344 4.54 -19.76 -10.02
CA ARG A 344 3.34 -19.60 -10.85
C ARG A 344 3.58 -18.68 -12.03
N PHE A 345 4.25 -17.54 -11.81
CA PHE A 345 4.58 -16.61 -12.88
C PHE A 345 5.51 -17.25 -13.93
N LEU A 346 6.54 -17.96 -13.50
CA LEU A 346 7.46 -18.68 -14.38
C LEU A 346 6.75 -19.77 -15.19
N HIS A 347 5.81 -20.50 -14.56
CA HIS A 347 5.02 -21.51 -15.25
C HIS A 347 4.11 -20.91 -16.33
N LYS A 348 3.38 -19.82 -16.00
CA LYS A 348 2.50 -19.15 -16.96
C LYS A 348 3.26 -18.47 -18.09
N SER A 349 4.38 -17.82 -17.79
CA SER A 349 5.20 -17.15 -18.80
C SER A 349 5.90 -18.11 -19.77
N ARG A 350 5.98 -19.41 -19.45
CA ARG A 350 6.45 -20.46 -20.37
C ARG A 350 5.36 -21.05 -21.26
N ARG A 351 4.08 -20.94 -20.86
CA ARG A 351 2.92 -21.47 -21.59
C ARG A 351 2.18 -20.42 -22.41
N ALA A 352 2.39 -19.14 -22.11
CA ALA A 352 1.90 -18.03 -22.91
C ALA A 352 2.65 -18.01 -24.24
#